data_AF-A0A101XSY3-F1
#
_entry.id   AF-A0A101XSY3-F1
#
_cell.length_a   1.000
_cell.length_b   1.000
_cell.length_c   1.000
_cell.angle_alpha   90.00
_cell.angle_beta   90.00
_cell.angle_gamma   90.00
#
_symmetry.space_group_name_H-M   'P 1'
#
loop_
_entity.id
_entity.type
_entity.pdbx_description
1 polymer ?
#
loop_
_entity_poly.entity_id
_entity_poly.type
_entity_poly.pdbx_seq_one_letter_code
_entity_poly.pdbx_strand_id
1 'polypeptide(L)'
;MKYGLILDPSRKAKPAKQLFEWVKKQHPELQLRDVVVMDIPVIAGFEIPLRDRNRVLSLALQDEHMSPYFKTDMNLFQLLMMDESIAMNIYRTTDGTLFLFEGLPDAPQPFGVHGHDLR
;
A
#
# COMPACT_ATOMS: atom_id res chain seq x y z
N MET A 1 6.28 -7.95 6.54
CA MET A 1 5.89 -7.06 5.42
C MET A 1 4.50 -7.46 4.97
N LYS A 2 3.67 -6.48 4.57
CA LYS A 2 2.32 -6.68 4.06
C LYS A 2 2.20 -6.03 2.68
N TYR A 3 1.21 -6.43 1.88
CA TYR A 3 1.05 -5.88 0.55
C TYR A 3 -0.41 -5.62 0.15
N GLY A 4 -0.58 -4.67 -0.77
CA GLY A 4 -1.83 -4.45 -1.48
C GLY A 4 -1.56 -4.26 -2.97
N LEU A 5 -2.05 -5.17 -3.80
CA LEU A 5 -1.95 -5.12 -5.26
C LEU A 5 -3.30 -4.71 -5.84
N ILE A 6 -3.33 -3.53 -6.48
CA ILE A 6 -4.46 -3.04 -7.26
C ILE A 6 -4.27 -3.49 -8.70
N LEU A 7 -5.14 -4.38 -9.19
CA LEU A 7 -5.15 -4.83 -10.57
C LEU A 7 -5.72 -3.76 -11.50
N ASP A 8 -5.28 -3.75 -12.75
CA ASP A 8 -5.67 -2.74 -13.75
C ASP A 8 -7.21 -2.60 -13.98
N PRO A 9 -8.06 -3.64 -13.81
CA PRO A 9 -9.52 -3.47 -13.87
C PRO A 9 -10.17 -2.77 -12.66
N SER A 10 -9.44 -2.54 -11.57
CA SER A 10 -9.97 -1.84 -10.39
C SER A 10 -10.32 -0.39 -10.70
N ARG A 11 -11.38 0.14 -10.06
CA ARG A 11 -11.69 1.59 -10.08
C ARG A 11 -10.54 2.45 -9.51
N LYS A 12 -9.66 1.88 -8.70
CA LYS A 12 -8.48 2.57 -8.13
C LYS A 12 -7.19 2.39 -8.94
N ALA A 13 -7.23 1.65 -10.05
CA ALA A 13 -6.06 1.43 -10.90
C ALA A 13 -5.49 2.73 -11.48
N LYS A 14 -6.38 3.60 -12.02
CA LYS A 14 -5.98 4.89 -12.58
C LYS A 14 -5.29 5.81 -11.55
N PRO A 15 -5.88 6.11 -10.38
CA PRO A 15 -5.22 6.95 -9.39
C PRO A 15 -3.94 6.30 -8.83
N ALA A 16 -3.88 4.97 -8.67
CA ALA A 16 -2.66 4.29 -8.24
C ALA A 16 -1.52 4.43 -9.26
N LYS A 17 -1.82 4.27 -10.56
CA LYS A 17 -0.85 4.49 -11.64
C LYS A 17 -0.38 5.95 -11.70
N GLN A 18 -1.29 6.91 -11.52
CA GLN A 18 -0.93 8.32 -11.47
C GLN A 18 -0.01 8.63 -10.29
N LEU A 19 -0.25 8.03 -9.13
CA LEU A 19 0.63 8.16 -7.97
C LEU A 19 2.02 7.60 -8.27
N PHE A 20 2.12 6.42 -8.89
CA PHE A 20 3.40 5.84 -9.30
C PHE A 20 4.19 6.77 -10.22
N GLU A 21 3.58 7.26 -11.29
CA GLU A 21 4.26 8.18 -12.22
C GLU A 21 4.64 9.50 -11.54
N TRP A 22 3.83 9.97 -10.59
CA TRP A 22 4.13 11.15 -9.81
C TRP A 22 5.35 10.93 -8.92
N VAL A 23 5.42 9.84 -8.16
CA VAL A 23 6.56 9.50 -7.30
C VAL A 23 7.83 9.37 -8.15
N LYS A 24 7.76 8.62 -9.26
CA LYS A 24 8.88 8.47 -10.21
C LYS A 24 9.42 9.81 -10.71
N LYS A 25 8.54 10.79 -10.95
CA LYS A 25 8.92 12.11 -11.43
C LYS A 25 9.50 12.99 -10.32
N GLN A 26 8.94 12.93 -9.12
CA GLN A 26 9.35 13.80 -8.01
C GLN A 26 10.58 13.29 -7.28
N HIS A 27 10.73 11.97 -7.16
CA HIS A 27 11.76 11.30 -6.36
C HIS A 27 12.49 10.23 -7.17
N PRO A 28 13.09 10.56 -8.32
CA PRO A 28 13.83 9.58 -9.12
C PRO A 28 15.00 8.93 -8.36
N GLU A 29 15.56 9.61 -7.37
CA GLU A 29 16.64 9.13 -6.50
C GLU A 29 16.20 8.03 -5.52
N LEU A 30 14.89 7.91 -5.24
CA LEU A 30 14.31 6.88 -4.37
C LEU A 30 13.92 5.61 -5.12
N GLN A 31 14.44 5.43 -6.33
CA GLN A 31 14.22 4.23 -7.12
C GLN A 31 14.84 3.02 -6.42
N LEU A 32 14.01 2.00 -6.22
CA LEU A 32 14.40 0.71 -5.65
C LEU A 32 15.01 -0.16 -6.75
N ARG A 33 16.18 -0.76 -6.48
CA ARG A 33 16.90 -1.62 -7.43
C ARG A 33 16.38 -3.06 -7.33
N ASP A 34 15.99 -3.64 -8.47
CA ASP A 34 15.75 -5.07 -8.74
C ASP A 34 15.35 -5.93 -7.53
N VAL A 35 14.25 -5.58 -6.88
CA VAL A 35 13.68 -6.38 -5.78
C VAL A 35 12.65 -7.31 -6.38
N VAL A 36 12.90 -8.62 -6.35
CA VAL A 36 11.79 -9.59 -6.48
C VAL A 36 10.94 -9.45 -5.22
N VAL A 37 9.73 -8.93 -5.38
CA VAL A 37 8.81 -8.72 -4.25
C VAL A 37 7.94 -9.95 -4.09
N MET A 38 8.27 -10.76 -3.08
CA MET A 38 7.59 -12.04 -2.78
C MET A 38 7.72 -13.00 -3.96
N ASP A 39 6.73 -13.04 -4.88
CA ASP A 39 6.80 -13.77 -6.17
C ASP A 39 6.16 -12.93 -7.30
N ILE A 40 5.90 -11.65 -7.06
CA ILE A 40 5.20 -10.77 -8.00
C ILE A 40 6.25 -10.14 -8.93
N PRO A 41 6.13 -10.30 -10.26
CA PRO A 41 7.03 -9.64 -11.19
C PRO A 41 6.82 -8.13 -11.14
N VAL A 42 7.83 -7.42 -10.64
CA VAL A 42 7.86 -5.95 -10.60
C VAL A 42 8.75 -5.42 -11.71
N ILE A 43 8.32 -4.31 -12.30
CA ILE A 43 9.02 -3.63 -13.41
C ILE A 43 9.91 -2.52 -12.85
N ALA A 44 9.39 -1.75 -11.90
CA ALA A 44 10.09 -0.65 -11.24
C ALA A 44 9.42 -0.36 -9.90
N GLY A 45 10.21 0.07 -8.92
CA GLY A 45 9.76 0.42 -7.58
C GLY A 45 10.34 1.72 -7.07
N PHE A 46 9.62 2.39 -6.19
CA PHE A 46 10.05 3.60 -5.50
C PHE A 46 9.67 3.53 -4.02
N GLU A 47 10.55 4.02 -3.16
CA GLU A 47 10.19 4.33 -1.78
C GLU A 47 9.32 5.60 -1.74
N ILE A 48 8.35 5.64 -0.81
CA ILE A 48 7.49 6.79 -0.62
C ILE A 48 7.97 7.58 0.61
N PRO A 49 8.46 8.83 0.43
CA PRO A 49 8.86 9.68 1.53
C PRO A 49 7.73 9.92 2.52
N LEU A 50 8.08 10.11 3.80
CA LEU A 50 7.12 10.40 4.88
C LEU A 50 6.11 11.50 4.48
N ARG A 51 6.60 12.59 3.88
CA ARG A 51 5.77 13.75 3.47
C ARG A 51 4.71 13.42 2.42
N ASP A 52 4.86 12.31 1.70
CA ASP A 52 4.00 11.92 0.59
C ASP A 52 3.13 10.69 0.89
N ARG A 53 3.30 10.05 2.05
CA ARG A 53 2.52 8.86 2.45
C ARG A 53 1.01 9.13 2.48
N ASN A 54 0.59 10.35 2.82
CA ASN A 54 -0.81 10.77 2.74
C ASN A 54 -1.45 10.58 1.36
N ARG A 55 -0.66 10.64 0.27
CA ARG A 55 -1.17 10.38 -1.08
C ARG A 55 -1.57 8.92 -1.27
N VAL A 56 -0.86 8.00 -0.63
CA VAL A 56 -1.21 6.57 -0.61
C VAL A 56 -2.46 6.36 0.23
N LEU A 57 -2.49 6.93 1.44
CA LEU A 57 -3.63 6.81 2.36
C LEU A 57 -4.91 7.39 1.75
N SER A 58 -4.80 8.45 0.94
CA SER A 58 -5.91 9.05 0.18
C SER A 58 -6.50 8.13 -0.89
N LEU A 59 -5.80 7.06 -1.28
CA LEU A 59 -6.39 6.03 -2.14
C LEU A 59 -7.44 5.22 -1.38
N ALA A 60 -7.49 5.25 -0.05
CA ALA A 60 -8.46 4.54 0.78
C ALA A 60 -8.55 3.04 0.44
N LEU A 61 -7.42 2.33 0.45
CA LEU A 61 -7.34 0.92 0.00
C LEU A 61 -8.33 -0.02 0.71
N GLN A 62 -8.76 0.31 1.94
CA GLN A 62 -9.81 -0.38 2.67
C GLN A 62 -11.13 -0.54 1.86
N ASP A 63 -11.47 0.42 0.99
CA ASP A 63 -12.71 0.32 0.19
C ASP A 63 -12.61 -0.74 -0.92
N GLU A 64 -11.42 -1.26 -1.18
CA GLU A 64 -11.19 -2.34 -2.15
C GLU A 64 -11.04 -3.71 -1.45
N HIS A 65 -11.14 -3.81 -0.12
CA HIS A 65 -10.89 -5.08 0.59
C HIS A 65 -11.75 -6.26 0.08
N MET A 66 -12.99 -5.99 -0.37
CA MET A 66 -13.90 -7.01 -0.94
C MET A 66 -13.87 -7.06 -2.48
N SER A 67 -13.04 -6.25 -3.12
CA SER A 67 -12.93 -6.16 -4.57
C SER A 67 -12.15 -7.36 -5.12
N PRO A 68 -12.63 -8.04 -6.18
CA PRO A 68 -11.87 -9.11 -6.81
C PRO A 68 -10.56 -8.60 -7.44
N TYR A 69 -10.47 -7.29 -7.68
CA TYR A 69 -9.34 -6.60 -8.31
C TYR A 69 -8.32 -6.07 -7.32
N PHE A 70 -8.46 -6.40 -6.03
CA PHE A 70 -7.49 -6.09 -4.99
C PHE A 70 -6.99 -7.37 -4.34
N LYS A 71 -5.68 -7.60 -4.41
CA LYS A 71 -5.02 -8.76 -3.79
C LYS A 71 -4.19 -8.27 -2.63
N THR A 72 -4.36 -8.87 -1.46
CA THR A 72 -3.73 -8.42 -0.23
C THR A 72 -3.62 -9.59 0.74
N ASP A 73 -2.56 -9.62 1.54
CA ASP A 73 -2.43 -10.50 2.72
C ASP A 73 -2.93 -9.83 4.01
N MET A 74 -3.33 -8.56 3.93
CA MET A 74 -3.91 -7.81 5.03
C MET A 74 -5.41 -8.07 5.18
N ASN A 75 -5.86 -8.14 6.43
CA ASN A 75 -7.28 -8.05 6.75
C ASN A 75 -7.79 -6.59 6.77
N LEU A 76 -9.10 -6.40 6.86
CA LEU A 76 -9.72 -5.07 6.88
C LEU A 76 -9.22 -4.18 8.04
N PHE A 77 -9.00 -4.74 9.22
CA PHE A 77 -8.51 -3.97 10.37
C PHE A 77 -7.09 -3.43 10.11
N GLN A 78 -6.22 -4.24 9.53
CA GLN A 78 -4.88 -3.82 9.12
C GLN A 78 -4.94 -2.68 8.10
N LEU A 79 -5.83 -2.75 7.11
CA LEU A 79 -6.02 -1.65 6.16
C LEU A 79 -6.52 -0.36 6.85
N LEU A 80 -7.37 -0.46 7.87
CA LEU A 80 -7.88 0.68 8.63
C LEU A 80 -6.87 1.29 9.60
N MET A 81 -5.89 0.50 10.06
CA MET A 81 -4.81 0.96 10.94
C MET A 81 -3.67 1.66 10.19
N MET A 82 -3.74 1.78 8.86
CA MET A 82 -2.67 2.41 8.11
C MET A 82 -2.58 3.91 8.40
N ASP A 83 -1.38 4.36 8.76
CA ASP A 83 -1.05 5.78 8.97
C ASP A 83 0.28 6.15 8.29
N GLU A 84 0.69 7.41 8.47
CA GLU A 84 1.92 7.94 7.89
C GLU A 84 3.20 7.35 8.51
N SER A 85 3.13 6.70 9.68
CA SER A 85 4.32 6.14 10.34
C SER A 85 4.84 4.89 9.63
N ILE A 86 3.95 4.14 8.97
CA ILE A 86 4.25 2.91 8.23
C ILE A 86 5.13 3.22 7.01
N ALA A 87 6.19 2.44 6.83
CA ALA A 87 7.02 2.58 5.64
C ALA A 87 6.29 2.01 4.42
N MET A 88 6.31 2.75 3.31
CA MET A 88 5.53 2.45 2.12
C MET A 88 6.41 2.47 0.88
N ASN A 89 6.30 1.43 0.07
CA ASN A 89 6.90 1.37 -1.25
C ASN A 89 5.81 1.16 -2.30
N ILE A 90 5.99 1.71 -3.48
CA ILE A 90 5.10 1.53 -4.63
C ILE A 90 5.87 0.93 -5.79
N TYR A 91 5.29 -0.09 -6.42
CA TYR A 91 5.85 -0.78 -7.56
C TYR A 91 4.85 -0.85 -8.70
N ARG A 92 5.36 -0.79 -9.93
CA ARG A 92 4.60 -1.16 -11.12
C ARG A 92 4.82 -2.63 -11.41
N THR A 93 3.74 -3.37 -11.66
CA THR A 93 3.79 -4.76 -12.10
C THR A 93 3.25 -4.86 -13.53
N THR A 94 3.26 -6.07 -14.10
CA THR A 94 2.63 -6.37 -15.39
C THR A 94 1.14 -6.04 -15.39
N ASP A 95 0.45 -6.38 -14.30
CA ASP A 95 -1.02 -6.43 -14.25
C ASP A 95 -1.64 -5.37 -13.32
N GLY A 96 -0.81 -4.48 -12.74
CA GLY A 96 -1.31 -3.53 -11.76
C GLY A 96 -0.26 -2.67 -11.07
N THR A 97 -0.64 -2.17 -9.90
CA THR A 97 0.20 -1.35 -9.02
C THR A 97 0.24 -1.98 -7.63
N LEU A 98 1.44 -2.30 -7.18
CA LEU A 98 1.70 -2.98 -5.91
C LEU A 98 2.17 -1.96 -4.87
N PHE A 99 1.57 -2.02 -3.69
CA PHE A 99 2.01 -1.30 -2.51
C PHE A 99 2.57 -2.31 -1.51
N LEU A 100 3.76 -2.01 -0.98
CA LEU A 100 4.31 -2.72 0.16
C LEU A 100 4.27 -1.84 1.39
N PHE A 101 3.96 -2.48 2.51
CA PHE A 101 3.86 -1.84 3.80
C PHE A 101 4.73 -2.57 4.82
N GLU A 102 5.55 -1.82 5.54
CA GLU A 102 6.42 -2.32 6.60
C GLU A 102 6.18 -1.56 7.90
N GLY A 103 6.08 -2.30 9.00
CA GLY A 103 5.70 -1.76 10.31
C GLY A 103 4.21 -1.90 10.67
N LEU A 104 3.40 -2.57 9.84
CA LEU A 104 2.01 -2.87 10.17
C LEU A 104 1.90 -3.95 11.25
N PRO A 105 1.14 -3.71 12.35
CA PRO A 105 0.89 -4.72 13.36
C PRO A 105 0.14 -5.94 12.79
N ASP A 106 0.52 -7.15 13.23
CA ASP A 106 -0.18 -8.39 12.84
C ASP A 106 -1.54 -8.53 13.54
N ALA A 107 -1.71 -7.92 14.71
CA ALA A 107 -2.95 -7.88 15.47
C ALA A 107 -3.45 -6.44 15.59
N PRO A 108 -4.78 -6.21 15.64
CA PRO A 108 -5.31 -4.90 15.95
C PRO A 108 -4.71 -4.40 17.25
N GLN A 109 -4.23 -3.15 17.25
CA GLN A 109 -3.89 -2.51 18.52
C GLN A 109 -5.16 -2.46 19.38
N PRO A 110 -5.03 -2.70 20.69
CA PRO A 110 -6.12 -2.54 21.63
C PRO A 110 -6.76 -1.14 21.45
N PHE A 111 -8.00 -1.05 20.98
CA PHE A 111 -8.73 0.23 20.93
C PHE A 111 -9.35 0.51 22.32
N GLY A 112 -9.12 1.72 22.86
CA GLY A 112 -9.65 2.19 24.15
C GLY A 112 -8.59 2.38 25.25
N VAL A 113 -8.88 3.22 26.25
CA VAL A 113 -7.99 3.51 27.41
C VAL A 113 -7.60 2.24 28.21
N HIS A 114 -8.35 1.15 28.02
CA HIS A 114 -8.14 -0.13 28.70
C HIS A 114 -8.02 -1.36 27.78
N GLY A 115 -7.80 -1.15 26.47
CA GLY A 115 -7.37 -2.20 25.54
C GLY A 115 -8.34 -3.33 25.18
N HIS A 116 -9.50 -3.44 25.81
CA HIS A 116 -10.57 -4.32 25.34
C HIS A 116 -11.92 -3.69 25.67
N ASP A 117 -12.37 -2.71 24.89
CA ASP A 117 -13.77 -2.28 24.96
C ASP A 117 -14.51 -2.66 23.68
N LEU A 118 -15.39 -3.65 23.82
CA LEU A 118 -16.37 -4.07 22.80
C LEU A 118 -17.76 -3.53 23.18
N ARG A 119 -17.84 -2.29 23.69
CA ARG A 119 -19.09 -1.60 24.01
C ARG A 119 -19.16 -0.21 23.39
#